data_AF-A0A942J407-F1
#
_entry.id   AF-A0A942J407-F1
#
_cell.length_a   1.000
_cell.length_b   1.000
_cell.length_c   1.000
_cell.angle_alpha   90.00
_cell.angle_beta   90.00
_cell.angle_gamma   90.00
#
_symmetry.space_group_name_H-M   'P 1'
#
loop_
_entity.id
_entity.type
_entity.pdbx_description
1 polymer ?
#
loop_
_entity_poly.entity_id
_entity_poly.type
_entity_poly.pdbx_seq_one_letter_code
_entity_poly.pdbx_strand_id
1 'polypeptide(L)'
;MNPLVQLLAPLVMVLPALGGSDVAPGAFQSASPADPMVAEQVSIQQSVTIRINPRPAPASMQPAMFSQGFEQDREPRFIERKFGKCLSINSIFGVQPVADDKLLLILNDRRMVTAHLEKGCQARQFYSGMMVKRNADGQVCISRDALQSRSGASCQVTGFRQIIQIGD
;
A
#
# COMPACT_ATOMS: atom_id res chain seq x y z
N MET A 1 29.83 22.74 -53.98
CA MET A 1 30.71 22.40 -55.11
C MET A 1 31.97 21.73 -54.55
N ASN A 2 32.22 20.51 -55.02
CA ASN A 2 33.47 19.71 -54.94
C ASN A 2 34.73 20.52 -55.36
N PRO A 3 35.99 20.02 -55.27
CA PRO A 3 36.44 18.62 -55.15
C PRO A 3 37.61 18.41 -54.13
N LEU A 4 37.90 17.22 -53.60
CA LEU A 4 38.45 16.02 -54.25
C LEU A 4 39.84 16.26 -54.88
N VAL A 5 40.90 16.05 -54.09
CA VAL A 5 42.25 15.81 -54.60
C VAL A 5 42.83 14.60 -53.86
N GLN A 6 42.69 13.45 -54.50
CA GLN A 6 43.61 12.32 -54.36
C GLN A 6 44.97 12.73 -54.90
N LEU A 7 46.07 12.15 -54.41
CA LEU A 7 47.17 11.60 -55.23
C LEU A 7 48.22 10.91 -54.33
N LEU A 8 48.48 9.65 -54.68
CA LEU A 8 49.80 8.98 -54.72
C LEU A 8 50.54 8.62 -53.42
N ALA A 9 50.46 7.33 -53.08
CA ALA A 9 51.64 6.53 -52.71
C ALA A 9 52.54 6.31 -53.97
N PRO A 10 53.77 5.74 -53.92
CA PRO A 10 54.43 5.07 -52.79
C PRO A 10 55.93 5.43 -52.61
N LEU A 11 56.50 5.21 -51.42
CA LEU A 11 57.92 4.87 -51.34
C LEU A 11 58.16 3.91 -50.17
N VAL A 12 58.29 2.64 -50.53
CA VAL A 12 58.87 1.60 -49.70
C VAL A 12 60.35 1.96 -49.50
N MET A 13 60.76 2.22 -48.25
CA MET A 13 62.16 2.08 -47.88
C MET A 13 62.31 1.68 -46.40
N VAL A 14 62.86 0.47 -46.25
CA VAL A 14 63.87 0.08 -45.27
C VAL A 14 63.39 -0.13 -43.83
N LEU A 15 63.24 -1.41 -43.48
CA LEU A 15 63.38 -1.91 -42.11
C LEU A 15 64.75 -1.52 -41.55
N PRO A 16 64.80 -1.12 -40.27
CA PRO A 16 65.86 -1.58 -39.41
C PRO A 16 65.31 -2.39 -38.24
N ALA A 17 66.03 -3.49 -37.99
CA ALA A 17 66.38 -4.03 -36.68
C ALA A 17 65.26 -4.28 -35.66
N LEU A 18 65.10 -5.57 -35.37
CA LEU A 18 64.66 -6.11 -34.09
C LEU A 18 65.35 -5.35 -32.94
N GLY A 19 64.60 -4.46 -32.29
CA GLY A 19 64.94 -3.83 -31.03
C GLY A 19 63.80 -4.11 -30.05
N GLY A 20 63.95 -5.16 -29.24
CA GLY A 20 63.08 -5.36 -28.09
C GLY A 20 63.36 -4.29 -27.04
N SER A 21 62.31 -3.72 -26.45
CA SER A 21 62.32 -3.14 -25.09
C SER A 21 60.88 -2.94 -24.60
N ASP A 22 60.58 -3.64 -23.51
CA ASP A 22 59.70 -3.26 -22.40
C ASP A 22 58.19 -3.10 -22.65
N VAL A 23 57.46 -4.19 -22.36
CA VAL A 23 56.10 -4.09 -21.84
C VAL A 23 56.19 -3.51 -20.42
N ALA A 24 56.04 -2.19 -20.30
CA ALA A 24 55.88 -1.55 -19.00
C ALA A 24 54.55 -2.00 -18.36
N PRO A 25 54.53 -2.60 -17.17
CA PRO A 25 53.30 -2.85 -16.45
C PRO A 25 52.90 -1.56 -15.72
N GLY A 26 51.74 -1.01 -16.06
CA GLY A 26 51.09 0.02 -15.23
C GLY A 26 50.90 1.38 -15.91
N ALA A 27 50.03 1.43 -16.92
CA ALA A 27 49.34 2.68 -17.26
C ALA A 27 47.99 2.70 -16.55
N PHE A 28 47.95 3.24 -15.32
CA PHE A 28 46.68 3.67 -14.74
C PHE A 28 46.23 4.93 -15.49
N GLN A 29 45.21 4.79 -16.32
CA GLN A 29 44.56 5.93 -16.97
C GLN A 29 43.75 6.68 -15.90
N SER A 30 44.21 7.88 -15.53
CA SER A 30 43.44 8.79 -14.69
C SER A 30 42.21 9.26 -15.46
N ALA A 31 41.02 8.94 -14.93
CA ALA A 31 39.75 9.41 -15.47
C ALA A 31 39.75 10.94 -15.61
N SER A 32 39.33 11.44 -16.77
CA SER A 32 39.25 12.89 -17.01
C SER A 32 38.13 13.48 -16.15
N PRO A 33 38.30 14.67 -15.54
CA PRO A 33 37.23 15.34 -14.79
C PRO A 33 36.00 15.73 -15.65
N ALA A 34 36.07 15.50 -16.96
CA ALA A 34 35.01 15.71 -17.92
C ALA A 34 34.19 14.45 -18.26
N ASP A 35 34.55 13.27 -17.73
CA ASP A 35 33.72 12.08 -17.92
C ASP A 35 32.45 12.21 -17.05
N PRO A 36 31.25 12.15 -17.64
CA PRO A 36 30.02 12.22 -16.87
C PRO A 36 29.96 11.01 -15.94
N MET A 37 30.04 11.25 -14.65
CA MET A 37 29.75 10.25 -13.62
C MET A 37 28.29 9.83 -13.81
N VAL A 38 28.05 8.67 -14.42
CA VAL A 38 26.70 8.09 -14.47
C VAL A 38 26.38 7.65 -13.05
N ALA A 39 25.67 8.50 -12.32
CA ALA A 39 25.18 8.20 -10.99
C ALA A 39 24.11 7.10 -11.08
N GLU A 40 24.40 5.91 -10.58
CA GLU A 40 23.38 4.89 -10.32
C GLU A 40 22.54 5.34 -9.12
N GLN A 41 21.50 6.12 -9.38
CA GLN A 41 20.58 6.59 -8.34
C GLN A 41 19.63 5.46 -7.94
N VAL A 42 19.79 4.93 -6.73
CA VAL A 42 18.85 3.97 -6.12
C VAL A 42 17.82 4.73 -5.30
N SER A 43 16.54 4.63 -5.66
CA SER A 43 15.41 5.16 -4.88
C SER A 43 14.74 4.03 -4.09
N ILE A 44 14.82 4.05 -2.77
CA ILE A 44 14.24 3.03 -1.88
C ILE A 44 12.91 3.56 -1.33
N GLN A 45 11.80 3.01 -1.82
CA GLN A 45 10.47 3.29 -1.27
C GLN A 45 10.10 2.23 -0.23
N GLN A 46 10.11 2.61 1.05
CA GLN A 46 9.64 1.75 2.14
C GLN A 46 8.12 1.89 2.28
N SER A 47 7.39 0.77 2.23
CA SER A 47 5.97 0.73 2.55
C SER A 47 5.69 -0.35 3.59
N VAL A 48 4.86 -0.02 4.58
CA VAL A 48 4.45 -0.95 5.64
C VAL A 48 2.96 -1.20 5.50
N THR A 49 2.59 -2.45 5.23
CA THR A 49 1.21 -2.90 5.15
C THR A 49 0.75 -3.45 6.49
N ILE A 50 -0.24 -2.82 7.11
CA ILE A 50 -0.80 -3.23 8.40
C ILE A 50 -1.97 -4.19 8.14
N ARG A 51 -2.02 -5.31 8.86
CA ARG A 51 -3.15 -6.24 8.83
C ARG A 51 -4.05 -6.01 10.03
N ILE A 52 -5.33 -5.73 9.79
CA ILE A 52 -6.36 -5.63 10.83
C ILE A 52 -7.17 -6.93 10.80
N ASN A 53 -7.11 -7.74 11.86
CA ASN A 53 -7.76 -9.05 11.91
C ASN A 53 -9.27 -8.93 12.27
N PRO A 54 -10.10 -9.89 11.82
CA PRO A 54 -11.47 -10.00 12.29
C PRO A 54 -11.52 -10.38 13.78
N ARG A 55 -12.51 -9.86 14.51
CA ARG A 55 -12.73 -10.24 15.92
C ARG A 55 -13.32 -11.66 15.99
N PRO A 56 -12.82 -12.56 16.86
CA PRO A 56 -13.41 -13.87 17.09
C PRO A 56 -14.87 -13.76 17.53
N ALA A 57 -15.74 -14.59 16.98
CA ALA A 57 -17.13 -14.69 17.45
C ALA A 57 -17.15 -15.12 18.93
N PRO A 58 -18.06 -14.59 19.76
CA PRO A 58 -18.25 -15.10 21.11
C PRO A 58 -18.60 -16.60 21.05
N ALA A 59 -18.04 -17.38 21.98
CA ALA A 59 -18.31 -18.82 22.09
C ALA A 59 -19.83 -19.07 22.19
N SER A 60 -20.32 -20.11 21.51
CA SER A 60 -21.75 -20.47 21.53
C SER A 60 -22.21 -20.72 22.97
N MET A 61 -23.03 -19.83 23.51
CA MET A 61 -23.72 -20.04 24.78
C MET A 61 -24.64 -21.25 24.65
N GLN A 62 -24.55 -22.19 25.61
CA GLN A 62 -25.41 -23.37 25.67
C GLN A 62 -26.88 -22.94 25.83
N PRO A 63 -27.84 -23.58 25.13
CA PRO A 63 -29.24 -23.13 25.09
C PRO A 63 -30.07 -23.41 26.36
N ALA A 64 -29.47 -23.57 27.54
CA ALA A 64 -30.17 -23.99 28.76
C ALA A 64 -30.78 -22.85 29.60
N MET A 65 -30.87 -21.62 29.08
CA MET A 65 -31.30 -20.43 29.82
C MET A 65 -32.52 -19.71 29.22
N PHE A 66 -33.20 -20.29 28.22
CA PHE A 66 -34.29 -19.62 27.48
C PHE A 66 -35.70 -19.82 28.07
N SER A 67 -35.85 -20.33 29.30
CA SER A 67 -37.15 -20.57 29.93
C SER A 67 -37.56 -19.55 31.00
N GLN A 68 -36.79 -18.49 31.22
CA GLN A 68 -37.19 -17.40 32.10
C GLN A 68 -37.69 -16.24 31.24
N GLY A 69 -38.95 -15.86 31.44
CA GLY A 69 -39.67 -14.89 30.63
C GLY A 69 -38.85 -13.63 30.40
N PHE A 70 -38.59 -13.33 29.12
CA PHE A 70 -37.99 -12.08 28.72
C PHE A 70 -39.03 -10.98 28.94
N GLU A 71 -38.87 -10.21 30.02
CA GLU A 71 -39.33 -8.82 30.02
C GLU A 71 -38.83 -8.21 28.70
N GLN A 72 -39.75 -7.66 27.91
CA GLN A 72 -39.45 -7.00 26.65
C GLN A 72 -38.73 -5.68 26.94
N ASP A 73 -37.49 -5.77 27.41
CA ASP A 73 -36.57 -4.65 27.35
C ASP A 73 -36.50 -4.22 25.88
N ARG A 74 -36.95 -2.99 25.61
CA ARG A 74 -36.99 -2.43 24.26
C ARG A 74 -35.63 -2.65 23.62
N GLU A 75 -35.63 -3.35 22.50
CA GLU A 75 -34.41 -3.65 21.77
C GLU A 75 -33.71 -2.31 21.43
N PRO A 76 -32.44 -2.15 21.82
CA PRO A 76 -31.76 -0.88 21.70
C PRO A 76 -31.73 -0.43 20.24
N ARG A 77 -32.26 0.76 19.96
CA ARG A 77 -32.32 1.30 18.60
C ARG A 77 -30.96 1.86 18.21
N PHE A 78 -30.44 1.43 17.09
CA PHE A 78 -29.20 1.95 16.53
C PHE A 78 -29.47 2.82 15.32
N ILE A 79 -28.77 3.96 15.23
CA ILE A 79 -28.78 4.80 14.02
C ILE A 79 -27.37 5.08 13.53
N GLU A 80 -27.24 5.25 12.21
CA GLU A 80 -26.00 5.66 11.56
C GLU A 80 -25.96 7.20 11.42
N ARG A 81 -25.07 7.86 12.17
CA ARG A 81 -24.77 9.29 11.99
C ARG A 81 -23.54 9.50 11.12
N LYS A 82 -23.48 10.65 10.45
CA LYS A 82 -22.32 11.04 9.65
C LYS A 82 -21.07 11.08 10.53
N PHE A 83 -19.98 10.47 10.06
CA PHE A 83 -18.67 10.55 10.69
C PHE A 83 -17.74 11.48 9.89
N GLY A 84 -16.52 11.70 10.39
CA GLY A 84 -15.47 12.43 9.69
C GLY A 84 -15.08 11.78 8.35
N LYS A 85 -14.34 12.53 7.52
CA LYS A 85 -13.84 12.06 6.21
C LYS A 85 -12.68 11.09 6.32
N CYS A 86 -11.95 11.15 7.44
CA CYS A 86 -10.78 10.33 7.70
C CYS A 86 -10.90 9.67 9.06
N LEU A 87 -10.32 8.49 9.18
CA LEU A 87 -10.30 7.67 10.40
C LEU A 87 -8.86 7.24 10.68
N SER A 88 -8.41 7.35 11.93
CA SER A 88 -7.06 6.94 12.29
C SER A 88 -6.90 5.43 12.22
N ILE A 89 -5.87 4.94 11.52
CA ILE A 89 -5.60 3.51 11.39
C ILE A 89 -5.34 2.87 12.77
N ASN A 90 -4.63 3.60 13.65
CA ASN A 90 -4.29 3.12 15.00
C ASN A 90 -5.51 3.04 15.94
N SER A 91 -6.62 3.72 15.61
CA SER A 91 -7.86 3.60 16.37
C SER A 91 -8.64 2.33 16.06
N ILE A 92 -8.36 1.67 14.92
CA ILE A 92 -9.14 0.51 14.49
C ILE A 92 -8.64 -0.74 15.24
N PHE A 93 -9.51 -1.28 16.09
CA PHE A 93 -9.26 -2.50 16.85
C PHE A 93 -9.61 -3.76 16.04
N GLY A 94 -10.66 -3.71 15.23
CA GLY A 94 -11.09 -4.86 14.43
C GLY A 94 -12.05 -4.46 13.32
N VAL A 95 -12.21 -5.36 12.35
CA VAL A 95 -13.11 -5.20 11.21
C VAL A 95 -14.02 -6.41 11.05
N GLN A 96 -15.28 -6.18 10.70
CA GLN A 96 -16.24 -7.24 10.37
C GLN A 96 -17.10 -6.84 9.16
N PRO A 97 -17.35 -7.74 8.20
CA PRO A 97 -18.36 -7.49 7.18
C PRO A 97 -19.77 -7.56 7.80
N VAL A 98 -20.58 -6.52 7.60
CA VAL A 98 -21.94 -6.43 8.18
C VAL A 98 -23.07 -6.30 7.16
N ALA A 99 -22.75 -5.87 5.94
CA ALA A 99 -23.66 -5.87 4.80
C ALA A 99 -22.85 -6.12 3.52
N ASP A 100 -23.49 -6.16 2.36
CA ASP A 100 -22.78 -6.42 1.10
C ASP A 100 -21.71 -5.36 0.77
N ASP A 101 -21.94 -4.09 1.09
CA ASP A 101 -21.05 -2.96 0.79
C ASP A 101 -20.49 -2.27 2.04
N LYS A 102 -20.74 -2.82 3.24
CA LYS A 102 -20.35 -2.19 4.52
C LYS A 102 -19.44 -3.06 5.36
N LEU A 103 -18.36 -2.43 5.84
CA LEU A 103 -17.48 -2.96 6.88
C LEU A 103 -17.74 -2.25 8.20
N LEU A 104 -18.01 -3.00 9.26
CA LEU A 104 -18.01 -2.50 10.63
C LEU A 104 -16.58 -2.42 11.13
N LEU A 105 -16.15 -1.22 11.49
CA LEU A 105 -14.90 -0.93 12.17
C LEU A 105 -15.19 -0.73 13.66
N ILE A 106 -14.57 -1.56 14.47
CA ILE A 106 -14.62 -1.45 15.93
C ILE A 106 -13.39 -0.65 16.34
N LEU A 107 -13.60 0.48 17.02
CA LEU A 107 -12.52 1.33 17.47
C LEU A 107 -12.05 0.95 18.89
N ASN A 108 -10.82 1.33 19.22
CA ASN A 108 -10.20 1.13 20.53
C ASN A 108 -10.97 1.84 21.67
N ASP A 109 -11.65 2.95 21.36
CA ASP A 109 -12.51 3.69 22.29
C ASP A 109 -13.94 3.13 22.39
N ARG A 110 -14.17 1.92 21.84
CA ARG A 110 -15.44 1.18 21.81
C ARG A 110 -16.52 1.78 20.91
N ARG A 111 -16.21 2.82 20.12
CA ARG A 111 -17.15 3.28 19.09
C ARG A 111 -17.20 2.29 17.92
N MET A 112 -18.36 2.24 17.28
CA MET A 112 -18.62 1.45 16.09
C MET A 112 -18.80 2.38 14.90
N VAL A 113 -18.03 2.17 13.83
CA VAL A 113 -18.08 2.99 12.61
C VAL A 113 -18.23 2.08 11.41
N THR A 114 -19.22 2.30 10.57
CA THR A 114 -19.35 1.62 9.27
C THR A 114 -18.57 2.37 8.21
N ALA A 115 -17.74 1.64 7.47
CA ALA A 115 -17.07 2.09 6.26
C ALA A 115 -17.85 1.56 5.05
N HIS A 116 -18.34 2.48 4.23
CA HIS A 116 -19.04 2.17 3.00
C HIS A 116 -18.03 2.01 1.87
N LEU A 117 -18.14 0.92 1.13
CA LEU A 117 -17.28 0.63 -0.01
C LEU A 117 -17.84 1.28 -1.28
N GLU A 118 -16.99 1.42 -2.30
CA GLU A 118 -17.44 1.84 -3.62
C GLU A 118 -18.29 0.77 -4.32
N LYS A 119 -19.02 1.17 -5.36
CA LYS A 119 -19.89 0.27 -6.11
C LYS A 119 -19.06 -0.86 -6.74
N GLY A 120 -19.56 -2.10 -6.65
CA GLY A 120 -18.89 -3.29 -7.18
C GLY A 120 -17.97 -3.98 -6.17
N CYS A 121 -17.67 -3.34 -5.05
CA CYS A 121 -16.92 -3.95 -3.95
C CYS A 121 -17.84 -4.71 -3.00
N GLN A 122 -17.38 -5.88 -2.55
CA GLN A 122 -18.12 -6.70 -1.58
C GLN A 122 -17.38 -6.77 -0.26
N ALA A 123 -18.05 -6.46 0.83
CA ALA A 123 -17.51 -6.53 2.19
C ALA A 123 -16.99 -7.94 2.53
N ARG A 124 -17.62 -8.99 1.98
CA ARG A 124 -17.15 -10.38 2.14
C ARG A 124 -15.72 -10.60 1.68
N GLN A 125 -15.21 -9.82 0.72
CA GLN A 125 -13.81 -9.92 0.29
C GLN A 125 -12.83 -9.61 1.44
N PHE A 126 -13.27 -8.86 2.44
CA PHE A 126 -12.50 -8.43 3.61
C PHE A 126 -12.77 -9.27 4.87
N TYR A 127 -13.36 -10.47 4.74
CA TYR A 127 -13.69 -11.33 5.89
C TYR A 127 -12.47 -11.69 6.76
N SER A 128 -11.29 -11.79 6.14
CA SER A 128 -10.02 -12.07 6.82
C SER A 128 -9.25 -10.79 7.19
N GLY A 129 -9.95 -9.66 7.26
CA GLY A 129 -9.36 -8.37 7.52
C GLY A 129 -9.16 -7.51 6.28
N MET A 130 -8.63 -6.32 6.53
CA MET A 130 -8.25 -5.35 5.49
C MET A 130 -6.80 -4.90 5.69
N MET A 131 -6.15 -4.63 4.57
CA MET A 131 -4.82 -4.03 4.48
C MET A 131 -4.94 -2.63 3.91
N VAL A 132 -4.17 -1.69 4.46
CA VAL A 132 -4.14 -0.33 3.92
C VAL A 132 -2.72 0.17 3.87
N LYS A 133 -2.42 0.96 2.83
CA LYS A 133 -1.16 1.67 2.73
C LYS A 133 -1.07 2.68 3.87
N ARG A 134 0.03 2.65 4.62
CA ARG A 134 0.31 3.65 5.63
C ARG A 134 0.72 4.97 4.94
N ASN A 135 -0.07 6.01 5.15
CA ASN A 135 0.26 7.38 4.77
C ASN A 135 0.95 8.12 5.92
N ALA A 136 1.57 9.27 5.61
CA ALA A 136 2.30 10.08 6.61
C ALA A 136 1.40 10.61 7.74
N ASP A 137 0.11 10.80 7.48
CA ASP A 137 -0.88 11.23 8.47
C ASP A 137 -1.37 10.08 9.38
N GLY A 138 -1.07 8.82 9.04
CA GLY A 138 -1.55 7.64 9.77
C GLY A 138 -3.07 7.46 9.73
N GLN A 139 -3.75 8.05 8.74
CA GLN A 139 -5.21 7.98 8.59
C GLN A 139 -5.60 7.25 7.31
N VAL A 140 -6.83 6.76 7.32
CA VAL A 140 -7.57 6.25 6.17
C VAL A 140 -8.64 7.25 5.82
N CYS A 141 -8.60 7.79 4.61
CA CYS A 141 -9.46 8.85 4.14
C CYS A 141 -10.31 8.39 2.96
N ILE A 142 -11.56 8.86 2.91
CA ILE A 142 -12.44 8.67 1.75
C ILE A 142 -11.78 9.23 0.47
N SER A 143 -11.99 8.56 -0.66
CA SER A 143 -11.51 8.96 -1.99
C SER A 143 -10.00 9.13 -2.17
N ARG A 144 -9.19 8.87 -1.14
CA ARG A 144 -7.72 8.90 -1.19
C ARG A 144 -7.14 7.50 -1.06
N ASP A 145 -7.69 6.75 -0.11
CA ASP A 145 -7.12 5.47 0.30
C ASP A 145 -8.01 4.32 -0.15
N ALA A 146 -7.37 3.27 -0.66
CA ALA A 146 -8.01 2.01 -1.00
C ALA A 146 -7.71 0.95 0.07
N LEU A 147 -8.75 0.22 0.45
CA LEU A 147 -8.67 -0.97 1.28
C LEU A 147 -8.33 -2.16 0.38
N GLN A 148 -7.32 -2.93 0.77
CA GLN A 148 -6.90 -4.14 0.08
C GLN A 148 -7.33 -5.38 0.88
N SER A 149 -7.93 -6.35 0.21
CA SER A 149 -8.24 -7.63 0.80
C SER A 149 -7.05 -8.59 0.71
N ARG A 150 -7.07 -9.65 1.52
CA ARG A 150 -6.08 -10.75 1.39
C ARG A 150 -6.19 -11.50 0.06
N SER A 151 -7.37 -11.46 -0.58
CA SER A 151 -7.62 -12.07 -1.89
C SER A 151 -7.24 -11.18 -3.07
N GLY A 152 -6.73 -9.96 -2.83
CA GLY A 152 -6.28 -9.05 -3.88
C GLY A 152 -7.33 -8.04 -4.38
N ALA A 153 -8.52 -8.00 -3.79
CA ALA A 153 -9.49 -6.93 -4.08
C ALA A 153 -8.95 -5.59 -3.56
N SER A 154 -9.17 -4.52 -4.31
CA SER A 154 -8.78 -3.15 -3.93
C SER A 154 -9.99 -2.25 -4.08
N CYS A 155 -10.46 -1.67 -2.97
CA CYS A 155 -11.71 -0.94 -2.91
C CYS A 155 -11.57 0.37 -2.15
N GLN A 156 -12.06 1.47 -2.73
CA GLN A 156 -12.13 2.75 -2.02
C GLN A 156 -13.26 2.79 -1.00
N VAL A 157 -13.06 3.61 0.03
CA VAL A 157 -14.11 3.96 1.00
C VAL A 157 -14.83 5.21 0.51
N THR A 158 -16.15 5.14 0.40
CA THR A 158 -17.01 6.25 -0.02
C THR A 158 -17.51 7.09 1.15
N GLY A 159 -17.59 6.51 2.36
CA GLY A 159 -18.07 7.21 3.54
C GLY A 159 -17.85 6.44 4.84
N PHE A 160 -17.72 7.19 5.93
CA PHE A 160 -17.78 6.67 7.28
C PHE A 160 -19.05 7.11 7.98
N ARG A 161 -19.69 6.20 8.72
CA ARG A 161 -20.85 6.52 9.57
C ARG A 161 -20.67 5.90 10.93
N GLN A 162 -20.90 6.68 11.98
CA GLN A 162 -20.85 6.16 13.34
C GLN A 162 -22.20 5.53 13.69
N ILE A 163 -22.17 4.30 14.17
CA ILE A 163 -23.33 3.67 14.80
C ILE A 163 -23.41 4.22 16.22
N ILE A 164 -24.57 4.79 16.56
CA ILE A 164 -24.88 5.17 17.93
C ILE A 164 -26.15 4.47 18.38
N GLN A 165 -26.18 4.11 19.65
CA GLN A 165 -27.38 3.68 20.32
C GLN A 165 -28.19 4.92 20.70
N ILE A 166 -29.47 4.94 20.35
CA ILE A 166 -30.43 5.88 20.89
C ILE A 166 -31.10 5.18 22.06
N GLY A 167 -30.85 5.68 23.27
CA GLY A 167 -31.75 5.40 24.40
C GLY A 167 -33.04 6.19 24.21
N ASP A 168 -34.16 5.63 24.69
CA ASP A 168 -35.43 6.36 24.75
C ASP A 168 -35.31 7.62 25.63
#